data_AF-A0A8T4Q4W6-F1
#
_entry.id   AF-A0A8T4Q4W6-F1
#
_cell.length_a   1.000
_cell.length_b   1.000
_cell.length_c   1.000
_cell.angle_alpha   90.00
_cell.angle_beta   90.00
_cell.angle_gamma   90.00
#
_symmetry.space_group_name_H-M   'P 1'
#
loop_
_entity.id
_entity.type
_entity.pdbx_description
1 polymer ?
#
loop_
_entity_poly.entity_id
_entity_poly.type
_entity_poly.pdbx_seq_one_letter_code
_entity_poly.pdbx_strand_id
1 'polypeptide(L)'
;MARLFKQKCFKCRKNYVLVTWKNRFPMCYDCQKPEMQGNIKDAKMRKMFEIPEQFYRDNAFLRSIKINYIKFGKLSPLQIDMFKKSVEKMKTGGELKQPELEEETPEERIAKYVRK
;
A
#
# COMPACT_ATOMS: atom_id res chain seq x y z
N MET A 1 -6.19 20.34 7.40
CA MET A 1 -5.81 19.11 8.12
C MET A 1 -6.96 18.11 8.04
N ALA A 2 -6.69 16.85 7.70
CA ALA A 2 -7.75 15.83 7.70
C ALA A 2 -8.15 15.50 9.14
N ARG A 3 -9.43 15.64 9.51
CA ARG A 3 -9.93 15.20 10.83
C ARG A 3 -9.87 13.67 10.87
N LEU A 4 -9.07 13.13 11.78
CA LEU A 4 -9.04 11.70 12.09
C LEU A 4 -10.16 11.43 13.09
N PHE A 5 -11.04 10.50 12.79
CA PHE A 5 -12.08 10.06 13.71
C PHE A 5 -12.02 8.55 13.87
N LYS A 6 -12.43 8.06 15.04
CA LYS A 6 -12.45 6.62 15.33
C LYS A 6 -13.80 6.05 14.90
N GLN A 7 -13.80 5.00 14.10
CA GLN A 7 -15.00 4.20 13.82
C GLN A 7 -14.77 2.74 14.13
N LYS A 8 -15.85 2.02 14.42
CA LYS A 8 -15.83 0.57 14.55
C LYS A 8 -15.50 -0.07 13.20
N CYS A 9 -14.75 -1.16 13.23
CA CYS A 9 -14.46 -1.97 12.05
C CYS A 9 -15.76 -2.44 11.38
N PHE A 10 -15.83 -2.33 10.06
CA PHE A 10 -17.02 -2.69 9.28
C PHE A 10 -17.39 -4.18 9.41
N LYS A 11 -16.38 -5.07 9.46
CA LYS A 11 -16.56 -6.53 9.55
C LYS A 11 -16.94 -7.01 10.96
N CYS A 12 -16.09 -6.77 11.97
CA CYS A 12 -16.34 -7.28 13.33
C CYS A 12 -17.17 -6.37 14.24
N ARG A 13 -17.26 -5.06 13.93
CA ARG A 13 -17.93 -4.03 14.77
C ARG A 13 -17.46 -3.93 16.23
N LYS A 14 -16.35 -4.57 16.59
CA LYS A 14 -15.78 -4.57 17.95
C LYS A 14 -14.62 -3.58 18.08
N ASN A 15 -13.65 -3.64 17.17
CA ASN A 15 -12.42 -2.85 17.26
C ASN A 15 -12.61 -1.47 16.64
N TYR A 16 -12.07 -0.44 17.30
CA TYR A 16 -12.00 0.91 16.75
C TYR A 16 -10.76 1.06 15.86
N VAL A 17 -10.94 1.74 14.72
CA VAL A 17 -9.90 2.02 13.73
C VAL A 17 -9.90 3.52 13.45
N LEU A 18 -8.73 4.10 13.23
CA LEU A 18 -8.59 5.49 12.79
C LEU A 18 -9.02 5.60 11.32
N VAL A 19 -9.98 6.47 11.07
CA VAL A 19 -10.59 6.66 9.75
C VAL A 19 -10.32 8.08 9.26
N THR A 20 -10.02 8.18 7.98
CA THR A 20 -10.00 9.44 7.22
C THR A 20 -11.22 9.45 6.31
N TRP A 21 -11.62 10.64 5.84
CA TRP A 21 -12.72 10.80 4.87
C TRP A 21 -12.56 9.94 3.60
N LYS A 22 -11.33 9.56 3.23
CA LYS A 22 -11.02 8.71 2.09
C LYS A 22 -11.30 7.22 2.35
N ASN A 23 -11.19 6.77 3.60
CA ASN A 23 -11.37 5.37 3.97
C ASN A 23 -12.82 5.10 4.38
N ARG A 24 -13.69 4.86 3.39
CA ARG A 24 -15.13 4.60 3.64
C ARG A 24 -15.40 3.28 4.37
N PHE A 25 -14.54 2.28 4.24
CA PHE A 25 -14.68 0.95 4.83
C PHE A 25 -13.53 0.62 5.78
N PRO A 26 -13.60 1.02 7.06
CA PRO A 26 -12.54 0.74 8.01
C PRO A 26 -12.50 -0.76 8.37
N MET A 27 -11.33 -1.37 8.22
CA MET A 27 -11.09 -2.76 8.62
C MET A 27 -9.96 -2.85 9.64
N CYS A 28 -10.19 -3.59 10.73
CA CYS A 28 -9.16 -3.83 11.73
C CYS A 28 -8.13 -4.88 11.25
N TYR A 29 -6.97 -4.88 11.90
CA TYR A 29 -5.89 -5.83 11.63
C TYR A 29 -6.36 -7.28 11.72
N ASP A 30 -7.09 -7.64 12.79
CA ASP A 30 -7.53 -9.01 13.03
C ASP A 30 -8.45 -9.54 11.92
N CYS A 31 -9.33 -8.68 11.41
CA CYS A 31 -10.22 -9.02 10.31
C CYS A 31 -9.50 -9.21 8.97
N GLN A 32 -8.38 -8.51 8.78
CA GLN A 32 -7.54 -8.59 7.57
C GLN A 32 -6.47 -9.67 7.65
N LYS A 33 -6.09 -10.11 8.85
CA LYS A 33 -5.12 -11.19 9.10
C LYS A 33 -5.36 -12.46 8.27
N PRO A 34 -6.57 -13.05 8.19
CA PRO A 34 -6.79 -14.24 7.37
C PRO A 34 -6.56 -13.99 5.87
N GLU A 35 -6.86 -12.78 5.38
CA GLU A 35 -6.66 -12.43 3.97
C GLU A 35 -5.18 -12.22 3.63
N MET A 36 -4.32 -12.01 4.63
CA MET A 36 -2.87 -11.85 4.44
C MET A 36 -2.10 -13.18 4.44
N GLN A 37 -2.73 -14.29 4.81
CA GLN A 37 -2.09 -15.61 4.94
C GLN A 37 -2.06 -16.42 3.62
N GLY A 38 -2.19 -15.75 2.48
CA GLY A 38 -2.14 -16.39 1.17
C GLY A 38 -0.73 -16.77 0.71
N ASN A 39 -0.63 -17.80 -0.13
CA ASN A 39 0.62 -18.23 -0.75
C ASN A 39 1.09 -17.24 -1.82
N ILE A 40 2.34 -16.80 -1.71
CA ILE A 40 3.01 -15.93 -2.68
C ILE A 40 3.92 -16.80 -3.55
N LYS A 41 3.59 -16.91 -4.84
CA LYS A 41 4.34 -17.74 -5.79
C LYS A 41 5.66 -17.08 -6.23
N ASP A 42 5.69 -15.75 -6.34
CA ASP A 42 6.89 -15.04 -6.82
C ASP A 42 7.92 -14.81 -5.70
N ALA A 43 9.12 -15.33 -5.88
CA ALA A 43 10.21 -15.18 -4.90
C ALA A 43 10.60 -13.71 -4.64
N LYS A 44 10.53 -12.85 -5.67
CA LYS A 44 10.81 -11.41 -5.55
C LYS A 44 9.78 -10.72 -4.65
N MET A 45 8.50 -11.02 -4.85
CA MET A 45 7.42 -10.44 -4.04
C MET A 45 7.45 -10.97 -2.62
N ARG A 46 7.79 -12.25 -2.43
CA ARG A 46 7.92 -12.83 -1.09
C ARG A 46 8.91 -12.06 -0.22
N LYS A 47 10.11 -11.79 -0.74
CA LYS A 47 11.14 -10.99 -0.03
C LYS A 47 10.67 -9.58 0.28
N MET A 48 9.91 -8.97 -0.64
CA MET A 48 9.38 -7.61 -0.44
C MET A 48 8.34 -7.55 0.68
N PHE A 49 7.54 -8.61 0.85
CA PHE A 49 6.54 -8.72 1.91
C PHE A 49 7.08 -9.29 3.23
N GLU A 50 8.37 -9.57 3.30
CA GLU A 50 9.06 -10.05 4.50
C GLU A 50 9.44 -8.87 5.40
N ILE A 51 8.40 -8.19 5.91
CA ILE A 51 8.52 -7.07 6.85
C ILE A 51 7.93 -7.45 8.22
N PRO A 52 8.40 -6.83 9.32
CA PRO A 52 7.91 -7.18 10.65
C PRO A 52 6.42 -6.87 10.80
N GLU A 53 5.74 -7.71 11.60
CA GLU A 53 4.28 -7.68 11.79
C GLU A 53 3.77 -6.31 12.29
N GLN A 54 4.59 -5.60 13.05
CA GLN A 54 4.28 -4.27 13.58
C GLN A 54 3.94 -3.28 12.46
N PHE A 55 4.69 -3.26 11.35
CA PHE A 55 4.36 -2.39 10.22
C PHE A 55 2.99 -2.70 9.62
N TYR A 56 2.62 -3.98 9.58
CA TYR A 56 1.29 -4.37 9.13
C TYR A 56 0.21 -3.99 10.13
N ARG A 57 0.48 -3.90 11.44
CA ARG A 57 -0.51 -3.45 12.43
C ARG A 57 -0.77 -1.95 12.32
N ASP A 58 0.30 -1.18 12.17
CA ASP A 58 0.23 0.29 12.21
C ASP A 58 -0.29 0.86 10.90
N ASN A 59 0.02 0.22 9.76
CA ASN A 59 -0.30 0.78 8.45
C ASN A 59 -1.30 -0.08 7.65
N ALA A 60 -2.51 0.45 7.47
CA ALA A 60 -3.57 -0.17 6.69
C ALA A 60 -3.24 -0.29 5.19
N PHE A 61 -2.40 0.59 4.64
CA PHE A 61 -1.99 0.58 3.24
C PHE A 61 -1.09 -0.62 2.91
N LEU A 62 -0.13 -0.95 3.78
CA LEU A 62 0.73 -2.12 3.59
C LEU A 62 -0.08 -3.42 3.58
N ARG A 63 -1.13 -3.49 4.43
CA ARG A 63 -2.07 -4.61 4.44
C ARG A 63 -2.84 -4.71 3.14
N SER A 64 -3.38 -3.60 2.62
CA SER A 64 -4.18 -3.63 1.39
C SER A 64 -3.37 -4.04 0.17
N ILE A 65 -2.11 -3.60 0.05
CA ILE A 65 -1.22 -4.04 -1.05
C ILE A 65 -0.99 -5.55 -0.99
N LYS A 66 -0.67 -6.09 0.19
CA LYS A 66 -0.46 -7.53 0.36
C LYS A 66 -1.70 -8.34 0.00
N ILE A 67 -2.86 -7.91 0.49
CA ILE A 67 -4.15 -8.56 0.19
C ILE A 67 -4.45 -8.49 -1.31
N ASN A 68 -4.24 -7.34 -1.95
CA ASN A 68 -4.47 -7.18 -3.39
C ASN A 68 -3.55 -8.09 -4.21
N TYR A 69 -2.28 -8.19 -3.83
CA TYR A 69 -1.36 -9.10 -4.50
C TYR A 69 -1.80 -10.57 -4.32
N ILE A 70 -2.25 -10.97 -3.13
CA ILE A 70 -2.77 -12.33 -2.91
C ILE A 70 -4.02 -12.59 -3.75
N LYS A 71 -4.94 -11.63 -3.85
CA LYS A 71 -6.21 -11.75 -4.59
C LYS A 71 -6.02 -11.76 -6.11
N PHE A 72 -5.16 -10.88 -6.62
CA PHE A 72 -5.03 -10.64 -8.06
C PHE A 72 -3.75 -11.21 -8.68
N GLY A 73 -2.78 -11.62 -7.86
CA GLY A 73 -1.48 -12.17 -8.30
C GLY A 73 -0.55 -11.15 -8.96
N LYS A 74 -0.91 -9.87 -9.03
CA LYS A 74 -0.15 -8.82 -9.71
C LYS A 74 -0.21 -7.49 -8.97
N LEU A 75 0.87 -6.71 -9.10
CA LEU A 75 0.96 -5.33 -8.63
C LEU A 75 1.49 -4.43 -9.74
N SER A 76 1.00 -3.20 -9.80
CA SER A 76 1.56 -2.16 -10.66
C SER A 76 2.96 -1.75 -10.18
N PRO A 77 3.89 -1.38 -11.07
CA PRO A 77 5.20 -0.85 -10.68
C PRO A 77 5.09 0.35 -9.72
N LEU A 78 4.08 1.20 -9.91
CA LEU A 78 3.79 2.32 -9.01
C LEU A 78 3.41 1.85 -7.60
N GLN A 79 2.62 0.78 -7.49
CA GLN A 79 2.24 0.21 -6.19
C GLN A 79 3.45 -0.39 -5.46
N ILE A 80 4.36 -1.01 -6.21
CA ILE A 80 5.59 -1.59 -5.67
C ILE A 80 6.49 -0.47 -5.11
N ASP A 81 6.68 0.59 -5.89
CA ASP A 81 7.46 1.75 -5.48
C ASP A 81 6.86 2.44 -4.24
N MET A 82 5.55 2.70 -4.24
CA MET A 82 4.87 3.29 -3.09
C MET A 82 4.95 2.42 -1.84
N PHE A 83 4.92 1.10 -1.98
CA PHE A 83 5.10 0.19 -0.85
C PHE A 83 6.51 0.32 -0.26
N LYS A 84 7.56 0.28 -1.08
CA LYS A 84 8.95 0.42 -0.62
C LYS A 84 9.14 1.74 0.12
N LYS A 85 8.70 2.85 -0.48
CA LYS A 85 8.72 4.19 0.14
C LYS A 85 7.98 4.23 1.47
N SER A 86 6.83 3.56 1.56
CA SER A 86 6.04 3.53 2.80
C SER A 86 6.76 2.74 3.90
N VAL A 87 7.39 1.62 3.56
CA VAL A 87 8.19 0.83 4.52
C VAL A 87 9.42 1.61 4.97
N GLU A 88 10.13 2.26 4.06
CA GLU A 88 11.27 3.12 4.38
C GLU A 88 10.88 4.26 5.33
N LYS A 89 9.79 4.98 5.02
CA LYS A 89 9.25 6.05 5.88
C LYS A 89 8.97 5.60 7.31
N MET A 90 8.48 4.37 7.47
CA MET A 90 8.21 3.83 8.81
C MET A 90 9.47 3.36 9.52
N LYS A 91 10.54 2.99 8.80
CA LYS A 91 11.85 2.66 9.39
C LYS A 91 12.62 3.90 9.84
N THR A 92 12.58 4.99 9.06
CA THR A 92 13.37 6.21 9.34
C THR A 92 12.67 7.22 10.24
N GLY A 93 11.47 6.92 10.77
CA GLY A 93 10.82 7.82 11.73
C GLY A 93 10.28 9.12 11.11
N GLY A 94 9.99 9.12 9.80
CA GLY A 94 9.21 10.17 9.17
C GLY A 94 10.01 11.35 8.64
N GLU A 95 10.99 11.12 7.76
CA GLU A 95 11.37 12.06 6.69
C GLU A 95 12.24 11.32 5.69
N LEU A 96 11.86 11.30 4.40
CA LEU A 96 12.77 11.03 3.29
C LEU A 96 12.22 11.62 1.98
N LYS A 97 13.14 12.27 1.26
CA LYS A 97 12.99 13.12 0.09
C LYS A 97 12.22 12.44 -1.05
N GLN A 98 11.42 13.21 -1.76
CA GLN A 98 10.77 12.79 -3.00
C GLN A 98 11.85 12.26 -3.94
N PRO A 99 11.72 11.06 -4.52
CA PRO A 99 12.56 10.73 -5.66
C PRO A 99 12.11 11.61 -6.82
N GLU A 100 13.08 12.32 -7.37
CA GLU A 100 13.00 13.01 -8.65
C GLU A 100 12.46 12.01 -9.68
N LEU A 101 11.25 12.29 -10.16
CA LEU A 101 10.66 11.54 -11.26
C LEU A 101 11.48 11.91 -12.48
N GLU A 102 12.11 10.93 -13.16
CA GLU A 102 12.63 11.17 -14.51
C GLU A 102 11.43 11.54 -15.38
N GLU A 103 11.29 12.83 -15.67
CA GLU A 103 10.28 13.35 -16.57
C GLU A 103 10.61 12.84 -17.96
N GLU A 104 9.83 11.87 -18.46
CA GLU A 104 9.74 11.64 -19.90
C GLU A 104 9.40 13.00 -20.53
N THR A 105 10.32 13.55 -21.31
CA THR A 105 10.10 14.85 -21.93
C THR A 105 8.84 14.77 -22.82
N PRO A 106 8.01 15.83 -22.86
CA PRO A 106 6.80 15.86 -23.69
C PRO A 106 7.05 15.49 -25.15
N GLU A 107 8.26 15.72 -25.66
CA GLU A 107 8.71 15.42 -27.02
C GLU A 107 8.72 13.92 -27.33
N GLU A 108 9.14 13.07 -26.39
CA GLU A 108 9.14 11.61 -26.57
C GLU A 108 7.72 11.04 -26.59
N ARG A 109 6.80 11.64 -25.84
CA ARG A 109 5.36 11.30 -25.89
C ARG A 109 4.72 11.69 -27.20
N ILE A 110 5.06 12.85 -27.75
CA ILE A 110 4.53 13.33 -29.04
C ILE A 110 5.06 12.46 -30.20
N ALA A 111 6.35 12.12 -30.20
CA ALA A 111 6.96 11.27 -31.24
C ALA A 111 6.30 9.88 -31.37
N LYS A 112 5.77 9.33 -30.26
CA LYS A 112 5.08 8.04 -30.23
C LYS A 112 3.68 8.08 -30.86
N TYR A 113 3.03 9.25 -30.86
CA TYR A 113 1.66 9.42 -31.37
C TYR A 113 1.60 9.93 -32.82
N VAL A 114 2.67 10.53 -33.33
CA VAL A 114 2.73 11.10 -34.69
C VAL A 114 3.13 10.07 -35.75
N ARG A 115 3.64 8.88 -35.37
CA ARG A 115 4.04 7.80 -36.29
C ARG A 115 2.95 6.75 -36.58
N LYS A 116 1.66 7.08 -36.41
CA LYS A 116 0.54 6.17 -36.69
C LYS A 116 -0.34 6.69 -37.82
#